data_AF-A0A8H8VNG6-F1
#
_entry.id   AF-A0A8H8VNG6-F1
#
_cell.length_a   1.000
_cell.length_b   1.000
_cell.length_c   1.000
_cell.angle_alpha   90.00
_cell.angle_beta   90.00
_cell.angle_gamma   90.00
#
_symmetry.space_group_name_H-M   'P 1'
#
loop_
_entity.id
_entity.type
_entity.pdbx_description
1 polymer ?
#
loop_
_entity_poly.entity_id
_entity_poly.type
_entity_poly.pdbx_seq_one_letter_code
_entity_poly.pdbx_strand_id
1 'polypeptide(L)'
;MVILRQVSLRVKNGHRWEQEWAFGVGQSYLVHGFQWILNLFGDFGMSPSSQILFLSICSCGSHLVSAVVLYHLTAVLFETALPKGASTLGSGETPKIVAFVAATLHILSPAGIFLIAPYNEPVFSVLSFSGYYLYSYAIKNTAIDGQHGLINEVFLLLSGLLFGVSGLFRSNGIINGVLFVFEVLQSFWRLTSGTNPPANIRLFLVSGISGALVGVPMVWRQYQGWSEYCATESSTQRVWCSKTLPSIYSFVQSHYWGVGLLKYWTPGNIPLFLLAAPTLYVLFKTSLNVINIQTPTSTRLYSLDLKYTNKDLLFRLMLPQLLLAVLAVTNYHVQIIARLSSGLPIWYIVAAAALVQTATTGTKASESKESSKLNEGGKAADEALSAEASWVRPAVRFFLGYQVVQAVLYGGFLPPA
;
A
#
# COMPACT_ATOMS: atom_id res chain seq x y z
N MET A 1 -4.93 20.46 14.24
CA MET A 1 -4.20 20.90 15.45
C MET A 1 -4.37 19.95 16.64
N VAL A 2 -5.56 19.39 16.94
CA VAL A 2 -5.76 18.42 18.05
C VAL A 2 -4.93 17.14 17.89
N ILE A 3 -4.90 16.54 16.70
CA ILE A 3 -4.07 15.35 16.42
C ILE A 3 -2.58 15.67 16.55
N LEU A 4 -2.15 16.86 16.10
CA LEU A 4 -0.77 17.33 16.23
C LEU A 4 -0.37 17.61 17.68
N ARG A 5 -1.30 18.15 18.46
CA ARG A 5 -1.15 18.33 19.91
C ARG A 5 -1.08 16.97 20.60
N GLN A 6 -1.87 15.97 20.18
CA GLN A 6 -1.78 14.61 20.68
C GLN A 6 -0.48 13.89 20.28
N VAL A 7 0.07 14.14 19.09
CA VAL A 7 1.40 13.61 18.72
C VAL A 7 2.48 14.24 19.59
N SER A 8 2.49 15.57 19.75
CA SER A 8 3.45 16.27 20.62
C SER A 8 3.30 15.88 22.10
N LEU A 9 2.07 15.69 22.58
CA LEU A 9 1.80 15.19 23.93
C LEU A 9 2.24 13.73 24.11
N ARG A 10 2.09 12.87 23.10
CA ARG A 10 2.60 11.48 23.12
C ARG A 10 4.11 11.40 23.14
N VAL A 11 4.78 12.29 22.39
CA VAL A 11 6.26 12.42 22.42
C VAL A 11 6.74 12.80 23.82
N LYS A 12 5.98 13.62 24.55
CA LYS A 12 6.36 14.06 25.91
C LYS A 12 5.97 13.08 27.02
N ASN A 13 4.81 12.44 26.93
CA ASN A 13 4.18 11.74 28.05
C ASN A 13 3.90 10.25 27.81
N GLY A 14 4.29 9.68 26.67
CA GLY A 14 3.93 8.32 26.29
C GLY A 14 2.43 8.17 25.97
N HIS A 15 1.92 6.94 25.95
CA HIS A 15 0.49 6.67 25.80
C HIS A 15 -0.15 6.67 27.18
N ARG A 16 -1.01 7.66 27.47
CA ARG A 16 -1.71 7.74 28.76
C ARG A 16 -3.02 6.97 28.76
N TRP A 17 -3.68 6.92 27.60
CA TRP A 17 -5.02 6.33 27.48
C TRP A 17 -4.99 5.07 26.62
N GLU A 18 -5.75 4.04 27.01
CA GLU A 18 -5.82 2.78 26.27
C GLU A 18 -6.17 2.97 24.79
N GLN A 19 -7.10 3.90 24.50
CA GLN A 19 -7.51 4.24 23.14
C GLN A 19 -6.37 4.71 22.23
N GLU A 20 -5.27 5.22 22.80
CA GLU A 20 -4.11 5.69 22.03
C GLU A 20 -3.30 4.54 21.45
N TRP A 21 -3.39 3.34 22.04
CA TRP A 21 -2.63 2.15 21.64
C TRP A 21 -3.08 1.54 20.31
N ALA A 22 -4.26 1.92 19.81
CA ALA A 22 -4.69 1.57 18.46
C ALA A 22 -4.01 2.39 17.36
N PHE A 23 -3.35 3.50 17.70
CA PHE A 23 -2.62 4.32 16.74
C PHE A 23 -1.14 3.91 16.66
N GLY A 24 -0.56 4.10 15.48
CA GLY A 24 0.87 3.87 15.26
C GLY A 24 1.74 4.89 15.99
N VAL A 25 2.94 4.46 16.36
CA VAL A 25 3.97 5.26 17.06
C VAL A 25 5.14 5.67 16.21
N GLY A 26 5.13 5.32 14.92
CA GLY A 26 6.22 5.65 13.99
C GLY A 26 6.59 7.14 14.00
N GLN A 27 5.61 8.05 14.06
CA GLN A 27 5.88 9.49 14.16
C GLN A 27 6.59 9.90 15.46
N SER A 28 6.22 9.31 16.59
CA SER A 28 6.91 9.60 17.86
C SER A 28 8.37 9.18 17.76
N TYR A 29 8.66 8.00 17.20
CA TYR A 29 10.04 7.56 16.98
C TYR A 29 10.81 8.45 16.00
N LEU A 30 10.17 8.99 14.95
CA LEU A 30 10.82 9.95 14.05
C LEU A 30 11.24 11.22 14.80
N VAL A 31 10.36 11.77 15.64
CA VAL A 31 10.68 12.97 16.43
C VAL A 31 11.79 12.67 17.44
N HIS A 32 11.70 11.55 18.18
CA HIS A 32 12.75 11.17 19.13
C HIS A 32 14.10 10.91 18.45
N GLY A 33 14.11 10.24 17.29
CA GLY A 33 15.31 10.01 16.52
C GLY A 33 15.95 11.31 16.03
N PHE A 34 15.14 12.26 15.54
CA PHE A 34 15.64 13.57 15.14
C PHE A 34 16.15 14.40 16.33
N GLN A 35 15.44 14.38 17.46
CA GLN A 35 15.89 15.01 18.70
C GLN A 35 17.23 14.43 19.19
N TRP A 36 17.41 13.10 19.09
CA TRP A 36 18.66 12.44 19.42
C TRP A 36 19.81 12.92 18.51
N ILE A 37 19.56 13.05 17.20
CA ILE A 37 20.54 13.59 16.25
C ILE A 37 20.90 15.04 16.60
N LEU A 38 19.92 15.90 16.90
CA LEU A 38 20.17 17.29 17.29
C LEU A 38 21.07 17.36 18.52
N ASN A 39 20.83 16.49 19.51
CA ASN A 39 21.62 16.41 20.74
C ASN A 39 23.08 16.00 20.50
N LEU A 40 23.42 15.39 19.36
CA LEU A 40 24.82 15.13 18.98
C LEU A 40 25.58 16.41 18.62
N PHE A 41 24.87 17.48 18.23
CA PHE A 41 25.45 18.76 17.82
C PHE A 41 25.30 19.88 18.87
N GLY A 42 24.58 19.60 19.97
CA GLY A 42 24.32 20.55 21.07
C GLY A 42 22.97 20.29 21.73
N ASP A 43 22.74 20.85 22.92
CA ASP A 43 21.51 20.59 23.69
C ASP A 43 20.33 21.44 23.16
N PHE A 44 19.80 21.03 21.99
CA PHE A 44 18.74 21.75 21.27
C PHE A 44 17.37 21.10 21.49
N GLY A 45 16.52 21.65 22.35
CA GLY A 45 15.15 21.17 22.50
C GLY A 45 14.21 21.57 21.35
N MET A 46 13.40 20.64 20.83
CA MET A 46 12.38 20.97 19.83
C MET A 46 11.09 21.55 20.45
N SER A 47 10.74 22.77 20.06
CA SER A 47 9.41 23.35 20.35
C SER A 47 8.29 22.57 19.63
N PRO A 48 7.03 22.61 20.11
CA PRO A 48 5.91 21.96 19.41
C PRO A 48 5.75 22.40 17.95
N SER A 49 5.98 23.69 17.65
CA SER A 49 5.93 24.22 16.28
C SER A 49 7.03 23.62 15.40
N SER A 50 8.24 23.47 15.95
CA SER A 50 9.37 22.83 15.26
C SER A 50 9.10 21.36 14.98
N GLN A 51 8.45 20.64 15.89
CA GLN A 51 8.03 19.24 15.68
C GLN A 51 7.03 19.10 14.54
N ILE A 52 6.03 19.99 14.49
CA ILE A 52 5.03 20.00 13.42
C ILE A 52 5.69 20.29 12.06
N LEU A 53 6.60 21.28 12.00
CA LEU A 53 7.32 21.61 10.79
C LEU A 53 8.18 20.42 10.30
N PHE A 54 8.95 19.81 11.21
CA PHE A 54 9.74 18.62 10.91
C PHE A 54 8.88 17.47 10.35
N LEU A 55 7.78 17.13 11.02
CA LEU A 55 6.88 16.07 10.56
C LEU A 55 6.22 16.39 9.22
N SER A 56 5.94 17.66 8.94
CA SER A 56 5.38 18.10 7.66
C SER A 56 6.41 17.94 6.53
N ILE A 57 7.68 18.32 6.79
CA ILE A 57 8.79 18.10 5.84
C ILE A 57 8.99 16.60 5.59
N CYS A 58 9.01 15.77 6.63
CA CYS A 58 9.08 14.31 6.49
C CYS A 58 7.91 13.76 5.67
N SER A 59 6.71 14.30 5.84
CA SER A 59 5.51 13.88 5.12
C SER A 59 5.62 14.20 3.63
N CYS A 60 5.91 15.44 3.27
CA CYS A 60 6.10 15.86 1.88
C CYS A 60 7.27 15.12 1.20
N GLY A 61 8.40 14.97 1.91
CA GLY A 61 9.56 14.23 1.41
C GLY A 61 9.25 12.75 1.18
N SER A 62 8.57 12.10 2.14
CA SER A 62 8.16 10.70 1.99
C SER A 62 7.15 10.51 0.87
N HIS A 63 6.22 11.45 0.70
CA HIS A 63 5.25 11.41 -0.41
C HIS A 63 5.95 11.48 -1.76
N LEU A 64 6.90 12.42 -1.94
CA LEU A 64 7.70 12.52 -3.16
C LEU A 64 8.50 11.24 -3.43
N VAL A 65 9.23 10.74 -2.44
CA VAL A 65 10.03 9.52 -2.58
C VAL A 65 9.13 8.32 -2.88
N SER A 66 7.95 8.22 -2.25
CA SER A 66 7.01 7.14 -2.56
C SER A 66 6.53 7.16 -4.02
N ALA A 67 6.29 8.33 -4.61
CA ALA A 67 5.95 8.43 -6.03
C ALA A 67 7.10 7.94 -6.93
N VAL A 68 8.34 8.28 -6.60
CA VAL A 68 9.54 7.81 -7.31
C VAL A 68 9.72 6.30 -7.19
N VAL A 69 9.55 5.75 -5.98
CA VAL A 69 9.63 4.30 -5.76
C VAL A 69 8.53 3.57 -6.52
N LEU A 70 7.30 4.11 -6.59
CA LEU A 70 6.21 3.53 -7.37
C LEU A 70 6.51 3.51 -8.88
N TYR A 71 7.15 4.56 -9.40
CA TYR A 71 7.64 4.59 -10.78
C TYR A 71 8.62 3.44 -11.03
N HIS A 72 9.64 3.29 -10.18
CA HIS A 72 10.64 2.24 -10.32
C HIS A 72 10.08 0.83 -10.08
N LEU A 73 9.13 0.66 -9.16
CA LEU A 73 8.40 -0.59 -8.97
C LEU A 73 7.64 -0.99 -10.25
N THR A 74 6.92 -0.04 -10.84
CA THR A 74 6.18 -0.28 -12.09
C THR A 74 7.14 -0.65 -13.22
N ALA A 75 8.28 0.05 -13.32
CA ALA A 75 9.33 -0.31 -14.25
C ALA A 75 9.83 -1.74 -14.00
N VAL A 76 10.22 -2.10 -12.78
CA VAL A 76 10.70 -3.47 -12.48
C VAL A 76 9.68 -4.55 -12.85
N LEU A 77 8.38 -4.31 -12.67
CA LEU A 77 7.34 -5.29 -13.00
C LEU A 77 7.14 -5.51 -14.51
N PHE A 78 7.32 -4.47 -15.32
CA PHE A 78 7.00 -4.51 -16.76
C PHE A 78 8.21 -4.26 -17.68
N GLU A 79 9.38 -3.96 -17.13
CA GLU A 79 10.63 -3.85 -17.87
C GLU A 79 11.07 -5.25 -18.30
N THR A 80 10.84 -5.49 -19.58
CA THR A 80 11.32 -6.64 -20.34
C THR A 80 12.84 -6.68 -20.25
N ALA A 81 13.41 -7.82 -19.87
CA ALA A 81 14.79 -8.12 -20.28
C ALA A 81 14.77 -8.19 -21.82
N LEU A 82 15.01 -7.06 -22.49
CA LEU A 82 15.14 -7.03 -23.94
C LEU A 82 16.33 -7.94 -24.30
N PRO A 83 16.16 -8.90 -25.23
CA PRO A 83 17.31 -9.52 -25.86
C PRO A 83 18.21 -8.43 -26.43
N LYS A 84 19.51 -8.47 -26.12
CA LYS A 84 20.51 -7.56 -26.70
C LYS A 84 20.33 -7.58 -28.22
N GLY A 85 19.84 -6.48 -28.82
CA GLY A 85 19.72 -6.31 -30.28
C GLY A 85 18.31 -6.18 -30.86
N ALA A 86 17.23 -6.29 -30.07
CA ALA A 86 15.86 -6.09 -30.59
C ALA A 86 15.35 -4.65 -30.35
N SER A 87 15.62 -3.74 -31.29
CA SER A 87 15.00 -2.42 -31.34
C SER A 87 13.59 -2.53 -31.93
N THR A 88 12.56 -2.68 -31.09
CA THR A 88 11.20 -2.33 -31.50
C THR A 88 10.92 -0.90 -31.06
N LEU A 89 11.16 0.03 -32.00
CA LEU A 89 10.77 1.44 -31.90
C LEU A 89 9.26 1.48 -31.56
N GLY A 90 8.92 1.83 -30.31
CA GLY A 90 7.53 2.03 -29.84
C GLY A 90 7.00 1.09 -28.74
N SER A 91 7.60 -0.08 -28.48
CA SER A 91 7.08 -1.02 -27.44
C SER A 91 7.61 -0.75 -26.03
N GLY A 92 8.84 -0.23 -25.91
CA GLY A 92 9.52 0.02 -24.64
C GLY A 92 9.13 1.31 -23.90
N GLU A 93 8.40 2.22 -24.54
CA GLU A 93 7.98 3.50 -23.92
C GLU A 93 6.71 3.35 -23.09
N THR A 94 5.80 2.45 -23.50
CA THR A 94 4.49 2.28 -22.84
C THR A 94 4.62 1.96 -21.34
N PRO A 95 5.49 1.03 -20.89
CA PRO A 95 5.67 0.77 -19.46
C PRO A 95 6.18 1.99 -18.67
N LYS A 96 7.05 2.81 -19.27
CA LYS A 96 7.57 4.04 -18.65
C LYS A 96 6.50 5.12 -18.53
N ILE A 97 5.66 5.27 -19.56
CA ILE A 97 4.50 6.18 -19.53
C ILE A 97 3.53 5.72 -18.44
N VAL A 98 3.21 4.42 -18.37
CA VAL A 98 2.34 3.88 -17.32
C VAL A 98 2.94 4.08 -15.94
N ALA A 99 4.24 3.87 -15.76
CA ALA A 99 4.93 4.14 -14.50
C ALA A 99 4.83 5.62 -14.08
N PHE A 100 5.01 6.54 -15.03
CA PHE A 100 4.87 7.97 -14.77
C PHE A 100 3.44 8.37 -14.40
N VAL A 101 2.45 7.83 -15.12
CA VAL A 101 1.03 8.05 -14.82
C VAL A 101 0.67 7.45 -13.46
N ALA A 102 1.17 6.27 -13.10
CA ALA A 102 0.96 5.65 -11.79
C ALA A 102 1.53 6.50 -10.65
N ALA A 103 2.76 7.02 -10.80
CA ALA A 103 3.36 7.94 -9.84
C ALA A 103 2.52 9.23 -9.69
N THR A 104 2.00 9.76 -10.80
CA THR A 104 1.12 10.94 -10.80
C THR A 104 -0.22 10.66 -10.10
N LEU A 105 -0.81 9.49 -10.32
CA LEU A 105 -2.03 9.06 -9.61
C LEU A 105 -1.80 8.93 -8.10
N HIS A 106 -0.60 8.54 -7.65
CA HIS A 106 -0.26 8.51 -6.22
C HIS A 106 -0.11 9.91 -5.62
N ILE A 107 0.40 10.86 -6.38
CA ILE A 107 0.38 12.28 -6.00
C ILE A 107 -1.07 12.77 -5.86
N LEU A 108 -1.93 12.36 -6.79
CA LEU A 108 -3.35 12.73 -6.87
C LEU A 108 -4.27 11.69 -6.23
N SER A 109 -3.80 10.98 -5.20
CA SER A 109 -4.57 9.88 -4.60
C SER A 109 -5.76 10.40 -3.77
N PRO A 110 -6.77 9.56 -3.50
CA PRO A 110 -7.89 9.92 -2.64
C PRO A 110 -7.51 10.18 -1.18
N ALA A 111 -6.27 9.88 -0.77
CA ALA A 111 -5.76 10.24 0.55
C ALA A 111 -5.46 11.74 0.67
N GLY A 112 -5.28 12.46 -0.45
CA GLY A 112 -5.23 13.92 -0.51
C GLY A 112 -4.34 14.56 0.55
N ILE A 113 -4.93 15.41 1.39
CA ILE A 113 -4.21 16.19 2.40
C ILE A 113 -3.46 15.34 3.43
N PHE A 114 -3.89 14.08 3.66
CA PHE A 114 -3.21 13.17 4.58
C PHE A 114 -1.81 12.75 4.11
N LEU A 115 -1.45 13.00 2.84
CA LEU A 115 -0.11 12.71 2.31
C LEU A 115 0.88 13.88 2.46
N ILE A 116 0.38 15.09 2.71
CA ILE A 116 1.21 16.30 2.85
C ILE A 116 1.21 16.87 4.28
N ALA A 117 0.10 16.69 5.00
CA ALA A 117 0.01 17.04 6.40
C ALA A 117 0.78 16.02 7.26
N PRO A 118 1.19 16.37 8.49
CA PRO A 118 1.98 15.55 9.41
C PRO A 118 1.20 14.31 9.92
N TYR A 119 0.99 13.36 9.02
CA TYR A 119 0.24 12.12 9.20
C TYR A 119 1.13 10.90 8.92
N ASN A 120 0.61 9.70 9.19
CA ASN A 120 1.38 8.45 9.08
C ASN A 120 1.40 7.91 7.63
N GLU A 121 0.42 8.30 6.82
CA GLU A 121 0.18 7.85 5.46
C GLU A 121 1.40 7.98 4.53
N PRO A 122 2.10 9.13 4.44
CA PRO A 122 3.19 9.29 3.47
C PRO A 122 4.43 8.48 3.84
N VAL A 123 4.76 8.39 5.14
CA VAL A 123 5.87 7.55 5.61
C VAL A 123 5.50 6.06 5.45
N PHE A 124 4.25 5.70 5.72
CA PHE A 124 3.74 4.37 5.46
C PHE A 124 3.83 3.99 3.97
N SER A 125 3.47 4.90 3.05
CA SER A 125 3.50 4.61 1.61
C SER A 125 4.93 4.43 1.09
N VAL A 126 5.90 5.25 1.51
CA VAL A 126 7.29 5.07 1.06
C VAL A 126 7.89 3.76 1.57
N LEU A 127 7.64 3.39 2.82
CA LEU A 127 8.12 2.13 3.40
C LEU A 127 7.44 0.92 2.72
N SER A 128 6.12 1.00 2.50
CA SER A 128 5.36 -0.06 1.84
C SER A 128 5.82 -0.24 0.39
N PHE A 129 5.89 0.82 -0.41
CA PHE A 129 6.34 0.74 -1.79
C PHE A 129 7.79 0.28 -1.91
N SER A 130 8.67 0.69 -1.00
CA SER A 130 10.05 0.19 -0.94
C SER A 130 10.08 -1.31 -0.62
N GLY A 131 9.24 -1.76 0.32
CA GLY A 131 9.05 -3.17 0.62
C GLY A 131 8.59 -3.97 -0.60
N TYR A 132 7.60 -3.46 -1.34
CA TYR A 132 7.11 -4.06 -2.59
C TYR A 132 8.18 -4.08 -3.69
N TYR A 133 8.97 -3.02 -3.81
CA TYR A 133 10.08 -2.91 -4.77
C TYR A 133 11.14 -4.00 -4.50
N LEU A 134 11.61 -4.11 -3.26
CA LEU A 134 12.60 -5.13 -2.88
C LEU A 134 12.05 -6.55 -3.00
N TYR A 135 10.79 -6.78 -2.61
CA TYR A 135 10.11 -8.06 -2.82
C TYR A 135 10.08 -8.44 -4.30
N SER A 136 9.63 -7.51 -5.15
CA SER A 136 9.51 -7.73 -6.59
C SER A 136 10.86 -8.01 -7.23
N TYR A 137 11.92 -7.30 -6.80
CA TYR A 137 13.27 -7.53 -7.28
C TYR A 137 13.81 -8.91 -6.86
N ALA A 138 13.58 -9.32 -5.60
CA ALA A 138 13.98 -10.64 -5.09
C ALA A 138 13.30 -11.78 -5.85
N ILE A 139 11.99 -11.68 -6.06
CA ILE A 139 11.19 -12.73 -6.75
C ILE A 139 11.45 -12.74 -8.25
N LYS A 140 11.57 -11.58 -8.92
CA LYS A 140 11.87 -11.51 -10.37
C LYS A 140 13.20 -12.18 -10.72
N ASN A 141 14.19 -12.08 -9.85
CA ASN A 141 15.52 -12.68 -10.03
C ASN A 141 15.61 -14.13 -9.53
N THR A 142 14.51 -14.73 -9.09
CA THR A 142 14.47 -16.13 -8.69
C THR A 142 14.13 -16.98 -9.92
N ALA A 143 15.00 -17.92 -10.27
CA ALA A 143 14.81 -18.79 -11.41
C ALA A 143 13.57 -19.69 -11.21
N ILE A 144 12.99 -20.17 -12.31
CA ILE A 144 11.83 -21.10 -12.28
C ILE A 144 12.17 -22.36 -11.46
N ASP A 145 13.43 -22.81 -11.53
CA ASP A 145 13.92 -23.96 -10.79
C ASP A 145 14.17 -23.68 -9.29
N GLY A 146 13.87 -22.47 -8.80
CA GLY A 146 14.08 -22.05 -7.42
C GLY A 146 15.51 -21.59 -7.11
N GLN A 147 16.40 -21.51 -8.09
CA GLN A 147 17.73 -20.95 -7.89
C GLN A 147 17.66 -19.43 -7.63
N HIS A 148 18.29 -18.99 -6.55
CA HIS A 148 18.37 -17.59 -6.17
C HIS A 148 19.75 -17.30 -5.55
N GLY A 149 20.25 -16.08 -5.78
CA GLY A 149 21.49 -15.62 -5.18
C GLY A 149 21.27 -15.15 -3.73
N LEU A 150 22.36 -15.09 -2.95
CA LEU A 150 22.37 -14.51 -1.60
C LEU A 150 21.80 -13.07 -1.58
N ILE A 151 22.03 -12.31 -2.65
CA ILE A 151 21.51 -10.94 -2.76
C ILE A 151 19.97 -10.89 -2.78
N ASN A 152 19.32 -11.90 -3.38
CA ASN A 152 17.86 -11.98 -3.42
C ASN A 152 17.30 -12.25 -2.01
N GLU A 153 17.99 -13.08 -1.22
CA GLU A 153 17.62 -13.35 0.17
C GLU A 153 17.73 -12.09 1.02
N VAL A 154 18.81 -11.31 0.85
CA VAL A 154 18.98 -10.01 1.52
C VAL A 154 17.84 -9.06 1.15
N PHE A 155 17.48 -8.95 -0.13
CA PHE A 155 16.35 -8.12 -0.54
C PHE A 155 15.01 -8.60 0.04
N LEU A 156 14.82 -9.91 0.16
CA LEU A 156 13.60 -10.48 0.76
C LEU A 156 13.53 -10.18 2.27
N LEU A 157 14.65 -10.25 3.00
CA LEU A 157 14.75 -9.87 4.41
C LEU A 157 14.50 -8.38 4.61
N LEU A 158 15.15 -7.53 3.80
CA LEU A 158 14.94 -6.08 3.83
C LEU A 158 13.49 -5.71 3.51
N SER A 159 12.86 -6.41 2.57
CA SER A 159 11.42 -6.23 2.29
C SER A 159 10.56 -6.51 3.53
N GLY A 160 10.78 -7.66 4.20
CA GLY A 160 10.07 -8.01 5.43
C GLY A 160 10.28 -6.98 6.55
N LEU A 161 11.52 -6.49 6.71
CA LEU A 161 11.85 -5.43 7.66
C LEU A 161 11.11 -4.12 7.35
N LEU A 162 11.12 -3.66 6.09
CA LEU A 162 10.43 -2.43 5.68
C LEU A 162 8.92 -2.52 5.90
N PHE A 163 8.30 -3.66 5.59
CA PHE A 163 6.89 -3.89 5.88
C PHE A 163 6.62 -3.90 7.40
N GLY A 164 7.47 -4.52 8.20
CA GLY A 164 7.38 -4.45 9.66
C GLY A 164 7.46 -3.01 10.18
N VAL A 165 8.46 -2.24 9.75
CA VAL A 165 8.62 -0.83 10.13
C VAL A 165 7.43 0.01 9.67
N SER A 166 6.86 -0.27 8.48
CA SER A 166 5.61 0.38 8.04
C SER A 166 4.45 0.11 9.01
N GLY A 167 4.41 -1.07 9.62
CA GLY A 167 3.47 -1.47 10.66
C GLY A 167 3.47 -0.56 11.91
N LEU A 168 4.62 0.07 12.22
CA LEU A 168 4.72 1.04 13.33
C LEU A 168 3.99 2.35 13.03
N PHE A 169 3.87 2.73 11.76
CA PHE A 169 3.11 3.90 11.33
C PHE A 169 1.63 3.59 11.22
N ARG A 170 1.30 2.42 10.65
CA ARG A 170 -0.09 1.97 10.54
C ARG A 170 -0.18 0.45 10.66
N SER A 171 -1.07 -0.04 11.50
CA SER A 171 -1.26 -1.47 11.75
C SER A 171 -1.67 -2.26 10.50
N ASN A 172 -2.27 -1.63 9.49
CA ASN A 172 -2.60 -2.30 8.22
C ASN A 172 -1.36 -2.75 7.43
N GLY A 173 -0.15 -2.31 7.78
CA GLY A 173 1.10 -2.85 7.21
C GLY A 173 1.27 -4.36 7.42
N ILE A 174 0.65 -4.93 8.46
CA ILE A 174 0.70 -6.38 8.73
C ILE A 174 0.10 -7.22 7.59
N ILE A 175 -0.84 -6.65 6.83
CA ILE A 175 -1.48 -7.32 5.69
C ILE A 175 -0.46 -7.68 4.61
N ASN A 176 0.63 -6.91 4.46
CA ASN A 176 1.70 -7.22 3.53
C ASN A 176 2.43 -8.54 3.86
N GLY A 177 2.25 -9.07 5.08
CA GLY A 177 2.74 -10.40 5.49
C GLY A 177 2.21 -11.55 4.61
N VAL A 178 1.05 -11.38 3.96
CA VAL A 178 0.48 -12.38 3.04
C VAL A 178 1.41 -12.73 1.88
N LEU A 179 2.27 -11.79 1.45
CA LEU A 179 3.25 -12.01 0.39
C LEU A 179 4.26 -13.10 0.77
N PHE A 180 4.68 -13.11 2.05
CA PHE A 180 5.63 -14.10 2.57
C PHE A 180 4.94 -15.40 2.91
N VAL A 181 3.69 -15.38 3.39
CA VAL A 181 2.90 -16.60 3.56
C VAL A 181 2.78 -17.34 2.23
N PHE A 182 2.49 -16.62 1.14
CA PHE A 182 2.40 -17.23 -0.18
C PHE A 182 3.74 -17.81 -0.65
N GLU A 183 4.86 -17.10 -0.43
CA GLU A 183 6.20 -17.61 -0.79
C GLU A 183 6.60 -18.85 0.03
N VAL A 184 6.28 -18.87 1.33
CA VAL A 184 6.50 -20.03 2.22
C VAL A 184 5.71 -21.24 1.71
N LEU A 185 4.43 -21.05 1.37
CA LEU A 185 3.59 -22.12 0.83
C LEU A 185 4.11 -22.65 -0.51
N GLN A 186 4.55 -21.76 -1.41
CA GLN A 186 5.09 -22.16 -2.70
C GLN A 186 6.45 -22.86 -2.56
N SER A 187 7.32 -22.34 -1.70
CA SER A 187 8.61 -22.98 -1.39
C SER A 187 8.42 -24.36 -0.78
N PHE A 188 7.45 -24.51 0.13
CA PHE A 188 7.06 -25.81 0.68
C PHE A 188 6.58 -26.77 -0.41
N TRP A 189 5.74 -26.30 -1.32
CA TRP A 189 5.26 -27.13 -2.43
C TRP A 189 6.39 -27.58 -3.36
N ARG A 190 7.34 -26.69 -3.70
CA ARG A 190 8.55 -27.04 -4.48
C ARG A 190 9.43 -28.08 -3.76
N LEU A 191 9.54 -27.98 -2.43
CA LEU A 191 10.25 -28.97 -1.61
C LEU A 191 9.58 -30.35 -1.69
N THR A 192 8.26 -30.39 -1.53
CA THR A 192 7.51 -31.66 -1.64
C THR A 192 7.56 -32.26 -3.05
N SER A 193 7.75 -31.42 -4.07
CA SER A 193 7.88 -31.84 -5.48
C SER A 193 9.31 -32.26 -5.87
N GLY A 194 10.28 -32.15 -4.96
CA GLY A 194 11.68 -32.53 -5.21
C GLY A 194 12.47 -31.56 -6.09
N THR A 195 11.94 -30.38 -6.41
CA THR A 195 12.65 -29.38 -7.21
C THR A 195 13.73 -28.71 -6.36
N ASN A 196 15.00 -28.78 -6.75
CA ASN A 196 16.16 -28.14 -6.08
C ASN A 196 16.03 -27.99 -4.54
N PRO A 197 16.02 -29.09 -3.77
CA PRO A 197 15.78 -29.08 -2.34
C PRO A 197 16.65 -28.08 -1.53
N PRO A 198 17.98 -27.97 -1.73
CA PRO A 198 18.79 -27.09 -0.89
C PRO A 198 18.46 -25.61 -1.11
N ALA A 199 18.16 -25.20 -2.34
CA ALA A 199 17.74 -23.84 -2.62
C ALA A 199 16.36 -23.57 -1.99
N ASN A 200 15.38 -24.45 -2.22
CA ASN A 200 14.03 -24.21 -1.71
C ASN A 200 13.93 -24.28 -0.17
N ILE A 201 14.82 -25.01 0.53
CA ILE A 201 14.91 -24.97 2.01
C ILE A 201 15.35 -23.57 2.46
N ARG A 202 16.38 -23.01 1.82
CA ARG A 202 16.86 -21.66 2.14
C ARG A 202 15.78 -20.62 1.88
N LEU A 203 15.12 -20.67 0.72
CA LEU A 203 14.04 -19.76 0.38
C LEU A 203 12.88 -19.86 1.36
N PHE A 204 12.49 -21.08 1.76
CA PHE A 204 11.47 -21.33 2.78
C PHE A 204 11.84 -20.67 4.12
N LEU A 205 13.07 -20.87 4.60
CA LEU A 205 13.55 -20.30 5.86
C LEU A 205 13.60 -18.77 5.80
N VAL A 206 14.22 -18.21 4.74
CA VAL A 206 14.34 -16.76 4.57
C VAL A 206 12.96 -16.11 4.45
N SER A 207 12.04 -16.71 3.69
CA SER A 207 10.66 -16.21 3.57
C SER A 207 9.91 -16.27 4.89
N GLY A 208 10.11 -17.33 5.69
CA GLY A 208 9.57 -17.46 7.03
C GLY A 208 10.10 -16.36 7.97
N ILE A 209 11.41 -16.11 7.95
CA ILE A 209 12.05 -15.04 8.73
C ILE A 209 11.53 -13.67 8.28
N SER A 210 11.50 -13.39 6.98
CA SER A 210 10.95 -12.14 6.43
C SER A 210 9.49 -11.92 6.82
N GLY A 211 8.65 -12.97 6.76
CA GLY A 211 7.26 -12.92 7.20
C GLY A 211 7.14 -12.64 8.70
N ALA A 212 7.99 -13.25 9.52
CA ALA A 212 8.03 -12.99 10.96
C ALA A 212 8.43 -11.53 11.26
N LEU A 213 9.39 -10.96 10.52
CA LEU A 213 9.80 -9.56 10.66
C LEU A 213 8.65 -8.57 10.44
N VAL A 214 7.67 -8.89 9.57
CA VAL A 214 6.46 -8.07 9.39
C VAL A 214 5.64 -7.99 10.68
N GLY A 215 5.55 -9.10 11.42
CA GLY A 215 4.75 -9.21 12.64
C GLY A 215 5.44 -8.68 13.90
N VAL A 216 6.78 -8.65 13.95
CA VAL A 216 7.55 -8.26 15.15
C VAL A 216 7.09 -6.92 15.74
N PRO A 217 6.92 -5.83 14.97
CA PRO A 217 6.51 -4.55 15.54
C PRO A 217 5.10 -4.58 16.14
N MET A 218 4.18 -5.34 15.57
CA MET A 218 2.83 -5.50 16.12
C MET A 218 2.88 -6.27 17.45
N VAL A 219 3.62 -7.38 17.51
CA VAL A 219 3.79 -8.18 18.74
C VAL A 219 4.45 -7.35 19.84
N TRP A 220 5.50 -6.60 19.49
CA TRP A 220 6.16 -5.68 20.42
C TRP A 220 5.19 -4.66 21.02
N ARG A 221 4.33 -4.06 20.19
CA ARG A 221 3.33 -3.09 20.63
C ARG A 221 2.27 -3.69 21.54
N GLN A 222 1.86 -4.93 21.23
CA GLN A 222 0.93 -5.68 22.07
C GLN A 222 1.55 -6.03 23.42
N TYR A 223 2.82 -6.42 23.44
CA TYR A 223 3.57 -6.72 24.66
C TYR A 223 3.71 -5.48 25.55
N GLN A 224 4.11 -4.34 24.97
CA GLN A 224 4.20 -3.05 25.69
C GLN A 224 2.87 -2.66 26.34
N GLY A 225 1.74 -2.82 25.63
CA GLY A 225 0.44 -2.53 26.20
C GLY A 225 0.05 -3.51 27.31
N TRP A 226 0.38 -4.79 27.13
CA TRP A 226 0.16 -5.79 28.17
C TRP A 226 1.02 -5.53 29.42
N SER A 227 2.29 -5.15 29.27
CA SER A 227 3.14 -4.83 30.42
C SER A 227 2.65 -3.62 31.20
N GLU A 228 2.07 -2.63 30.51
CA GLU A 228 1.53 -1.42 31.16
C GLU A 228 0.24 -1.72 31.94
N TYR A 229 -0.69 -2.48 31.37
CA TYR A 229 -2.05 -2.63 31.93
C TYR A 229 -2.31 -3.96 32.65
N CYS A 230 -1.51 -5.00 32.38
CA CYS A 230 -1.78 -6.35 32.85
C CYS A 230 -0.69 -6.94 33.74
N ALA A 231 0.54 -6.41 33.74
CA ALA A 231 1.64 -7.00 34.51
C ALA A 231 1.60 -6.71 36.01
N THR A 232 0.86 -5.69 36.45
CA THR A 232 0.69 -5.37 37.87
C THR A 232 -0.69 -5.81 38.36
N GLU A 233 -0.73 -6.62 39.43
CA GLU A 233 -1.98 -6.97 40.12
C GLU A 233 -2.56 -5.72 40.80
N SER A 234 -3.36 -4.98 40.04
CA SER A 234 -4.18 -3.89 40.54
C SER A 234 -5.60 -4.38 40.81
N SER A 235 -6.30 -3.75 41.76
CA SER A 235 -7.70 -4.05 42.09
C SER A 235 -8.68 -3.82 40.93
N THR A 236 -8.23 -3.27 39.80
CA THR A 236 -9.01 -2.99 38.59
C THR A 236 -8.34 -3.55 37.33
N GLN A 237 -8.04 -4.84 37.31
CA GLN A 237 -7.49 -5.50 36.12
C GLN A 237 -8.44 -5.35 34.92
N ARG A 238 -7.90 -4.98 33.76
CA ARG A 238 -8.70 -4.75 32.55
C ARG A 238 -9.23 -6.07 31.99
N VAL A 239 -10.47 -6.07 31.52
CA VAL A 239 -11.19 -7.27 31.04
C VAL A 239 -10.51 -8.00 29.87
N TRP A 240 -9.63 -7.32 29.14
CA TRP A 240 -8.89 -7.92 28.03
C TRP A 240 -7.61 -8.64 28.46
N CYS A 241 -7.13 -8.41 29.70
CA CYS A 241 -5.99 -9.11 30.28
C CYS A 241 -6.29 -10.59 30.59
N SER A 242 -7.54 -10.92 30.91
CA SER A 242 -7.97 -12.28 31.26
C SER A 242 -8.37 -13.15 30.06
N LYS A 243 -8.26 -12.64 28.83
CA LYS A 243 -8.55 -13.40 27.61
C LYS A 243 -7.39 -14.36 27.29
N THR A 244 -7.68 -15.49 26.64
CA THR A 244 -6.68 -16.48 26.20
C THR A 244 -5.57 -15.87 25.35
N LEU A 245 -5.92 -14.91 24.50
CA LEU A 245 -4.98 -14.08 23.74
C LEU A 245 -5.25 -12.61 24.09
N PRO A 246 -4.57 -12.04 25.10
CA PRO A 246 -4.72 -10.64 25.47
C PRO A 246 -4.34 -9.73 24.30
N SER A 247 -5.22 -8.79 23.97
CA SER A 247 -4.97 -7.86 22.87
C SER A 247 -5.56 -6.49 23.14
N ILE A 248 -4.69 -5.55 23.51
CA ILE A 248 -5.07 -4.14 23.67
C ILE A 248 -5.61 -3.56 22.35
N TYR A 249 -4.99 -3.89 21.21
CA TYR A 249 -5.48 -3.45 19.90
C TYR A 249 -6.92 -3.92 19.65
N SER A 250 -7.20 -5.21 19.79
CA SER A 250 -8.55 -5.76 19.56
C SER A 250 -9.57 -5.24 20.58
N PHE A 251 -9.14 -5.03 21.83
CA PHE A 251 -9.97 -4.40 22.85
C PHE A 251 -10.34 -2.97 22.46
N VAL A 252 -9.38 -2.15 22.04
CA VAL A 252 -9.65 -0.77 21.64
C VAL A 252 -10.56 -0.69 20.41
N GLN A 253 -10.27 -1.51 19.40
CA GLN A 253 -11.09 -1.64 18.19
C GLN A 253 -12.56 -1.93 18.55
N SER A 254 -12.80 -2.90 19.42
CA SER A 254 -14.17 -3.32 19.76
C SER A 254 -14.86 -2.43 20.80
N HIS A 255 -14.18 -2.07 21.88
CA HIS A 255 -14.76 -1.38 23.04
C HIS A 255 -14.89 0.12 22.80
N TYR A 256 -13.85 0.77 22.29
CA TYR A 256 -13.86 2.23 22.11
C TYR A 256 -14.36 2.64 20.72
N TRP A 257 -14.03 1.88 19.68
CA TRP A 257 -14.36 2.28 18.31
C TRP A 257 -15.56 1.53 17.74
N GLY A 258 -16.07 0.51 18.43
CA GLY A 258 -17.24 -0.25 18.01
C GLY A 258 -17.05 -1.04 16.72
N VAL A 259 -15.81 -1.28 16.28
CA VAL A 259 -15.55 -2.00 15.03
C VAL A 259 -15.61 -3.52 15.23
N GLY A 260 -15.84 -4.24 14.14
CA GLY A 260 -15.99 -5.69 14.11
C GLY A 260 -16.81 -6.14 12.91
N LEU A 261 -16.94 -7.46 12.76
CA LEU A 261 -17.61 -8.04 11.61
C LEU A 261 -19.04 -7.52 11.45
N LEU A 262 -19.27 -6.83 10.34
CA LEU A 262 -20.51 -6.19 9.90
C LEU A 262 -21.14 -5.19 10.88
N LYS A 263 -20.46 -4.82 11.98
CA LYS A 263 -21.00 -3.87 12.98
C LYS A 263 -21.27 -2.47 12.40
N TYR A 264 -20.58 -2.13 11.32
CA TYR A 264 -20.71 -0.82 10.69
C TYR A 264 -21.91 -0.70 9.73
N TRP A 265 -22.57 -1.81 9.39
CA TRP A 265 -23.70 -1.86 8.47
C TRP A 265 -24.99 -1.40 9.15
N THR A 266 -25.11 -0.10 9.36
CA THR A 266 -26.32 0.55 9.85
C THR A 266 -26.83 1.55 8.81
N PRO A 267 -28.15 1.78 8.69
CA PRO A 267 -28.69 2.74 7.73
C PRO A 267 -28.10 4.16 7.89
N GLY A 268 -27.77 4.56 9.11
CA GLY A 268 -27.14 5.86 9.39
C GLY A 268 -25.74 6.02 8.76
N ASN A 269 -25.04 4.92 8.49
CA ASN A 269 -23.70 4.94 7.89
C ASN A 269 -23.72 4.92 6.35
N ILE A 270 -24.89 4.79 5.70
CA ILE A 270 -25.00 4.74 4.23
C ILE A 270 -24.21 5.87 3.54
N PRO A 271 -24.25 7.15 3.99
CA PRO A 271 -23.45 8.21 3.37
C PRO A 271 -21.94 7.94 3.38
N LEU A 272 -21.43 7.27 4.42
CA LEU A 272 -20.01 6.93 4.57
C LEU A 272 -19.61 5.76 3.67
N PHE A 273 -20.52 4.80 3.44
CA PHE A 273 -20.34 3.78 2.41
C PHE A 273 -20.31 4.39 1.00
N LEU A 274 -21.22 5.32 0.70
CA LEU A 274 -21.24 6.03 -0.58
C LEU A 274 -19.95 6.83 -0.81
N LEU A 275 -19.41 7.45 0.25
CA LEU A 275 -18.13 8.14 0.20
C LEU A 275 -16.95 7.21 -0.10
N ALA A 276 -16.96 6.00 0.48
CA ALA A 276 -15.92 4.99 0.29
C ALA A 276 -16.04 4.23 -1.03
N ALA A 277 -17.23 4.20 -1.64
CA ALA A 277 -17.57 3.35 -2.77
C ALA A 277 -16.64 3.52 -3.98
N PRO A 278 -16.23 4.73 -4.41
CA PRO A 278 -15.34 4.87 -5.56
C PRO A 278 -13.96 4.25 -5.33
N THR A 279 -13.39 4.43 -4.13
CA THR A 279 -12.10 3.80 -3.78
C THR A 279 -12.25 2.28 -3.74
N LEU A 280 -13.29 1.76 -3.07
CA LEU A 280 -13.54 0.31 -3.01
C LEU A 280 -13.73 -0.29 -4.40
N TYR A 281 -14.52 0.37 -5.25
CA TYR A 281 -14.74 -0.04 -6.63
C TYR A 281 -13.42 -0.18 -7.40
N VAL A 282 -12.53 0.81 -7.30
CA VAL A 282 -11.21 0.76 -7.95
C VAL A 282 -10.36 -0.39 -7.40
N LEU A 283 -10.31 -0.58 -6.07
CA LEU A 283 -9.54 -1.67 -5.47
C LEU A 283 -10.06 -3.04 -5.94
N PHE A 284 -11.38 -3.27 -5.93
CA PHE A 284 -11.95 -4.53 -6.40
C PHE A 284 -11.79 -4.71 -7.91
N LYS A 285 -12.08 -3.69 -8.72
CA LYS A 285 -11.98 -3.76 -10.18
C LYS A 285 -10.55 -4.08 -10.63
N THR A 286 -9.57 -3.40 -10.06
CA THR A 286 -8.16 -3.65 -10.39
C THR A 286 -7.68 -5.01 -9.89
N SER A 287 -8.17 -5.48 -8.74
CA SER A 287 -7.93 -6.86 -8.27
C SER A 287 -8.52 -7.90 -9.24
N LEU A 288 -9.76 -7.71 -9.70
CA LEU A 288 -10.40 -8.59 -10.69
C LEU A 288 -9.64 -8.58 -12.02
N ASN A 289 -9.14 -7.42 -12.47
CA ASN A 289 -8.30 -7.36 -13.68
C ASN A 289 -7.04 -8.23 -13.53
N VAL A 290 -6.37 -8.19 -12.38
CA VAL A 290 -5.17 -9.01 -12.12
C VAL A 290 -5.51 -10.52 -12.03
N ILE A 291 -6.69 -10.87 -11.51
CA ILE A 291 -7.17 -12.27 -11.49
C ILE A 291 -7.44 -12.75 -12.91
N ASN A 292 -8.11 -11.95 -13.74
CA ASN A 292 -8.48 -12.33 -15.10
C ASN A 292 -7.27 -12.55 -16.02
N ILE A 293 -6.15 -11.86 -15.78
CA ILE A 293 -4.94 -12.05 -16.60
C ILE A 293 -4.14 -13.32 -16.25
N GLN A 294 -4.50 -14.03 -15.18
CA GLN A 294 -3.85 -15.30 -14.81
C GLN A 294 -4.15 -16.42 -15.81
N THR A 295 -5.18 -16.27 -16.65
CA THR A 295 -5.42 -17.22 -17.73
C THR A 295 -4.27 -17.20 -18.74
N PRO A 296 -3.90 -18.37 -19.32
CA PRO A 296 -2.81 -18.46 -20.28
C PRO A 296 -3.08 -17.67 -21.57
N THR A 297 -4.35 -17.46 -21.92
CA THR A 297 -4.78 -16.72 -23.11
C THR A 297 -4.60 -15.21 -22.99
N SER A 298 -4.53 -14.66 -21.77
CA SER A 298 -4.42 -13.22 -21.55
C SER A 298 -3.00 -12.74 -21.82
N THR A 299 -2.80 -11.96 -22.88
CA THR A 299 -1.48 -11.41 -23.27
C THR A 299 -1.30 -9.94 -22.89
N ARG A 300 -2.36 -9.28 -22.42
CA ARG A 300 -2.34 -7.85 -22.10
C ARG A 300 -3.08 -7.54 -20.80
N LEU A 301 -2.64 -6.47 -20.16
CA LEU A 301 -3.33 -5.78 -19.09
C LEU A 301 -3.51 -4.32 -19.53
N TYR A 302 -4.65 -4.03 -20.15
CA TYR A 302 -4.90 -2.75 -20.81
C TYR A 302 -3.77 -2.39 -21.80
N SER A 303 -3.09 -1.26 -21.62
CA SER A 303 -1.96 -0.84 -22.46
C SER A 303 -0.67 -1.62 -22.24
N LEU A 304 -0.57 -2.46 -21.19
CA LEU A 304 0.63 -3.21 -20.85
C LEU A 304 0.63 -4.60 -21.53
N ASP A 305 1.76 -4.96 -22.14
CA ASP A 305 2.01 -6.32 -22.64
C ASP A 305 2.50 -7.22 -21.50
N LEU A 306 1.95 -8.44 -21.41
CA LEU A 306 2.27 -9.42 -20.38
C LEU A 306 3.19 -10.54 -20.87
N LYS A 307 3.63 -10.53 -22.14
CA LYS A 307 4.43 -11.62 -22.74
C LYS A 307 5.68 -12.00 -21.93
N TYR A 308 6.33 -11.02 -21.31
CA TYR A 308 7.53 -11.21 -20.50
C TYR A 308 7.34 -10.86 -19.02
N THR A 309 6.09 -10.60 -18.62
CA THR A 309 5.76 -10.20 -17.25
C THR A 309 5.49 -11.43 -16.39
N ASN A 310 6.03 -11.45 -15.17
CA ASN A 310 5.69 -12.47 -14.20
C ASN A 310 4.26 -12.22 -13.65
N LYS A 311 3.28 -12.92 -14.22
CA LYS A 311 1.86 -12.81 -13.83
C LYS A 311 1.60 -13.25 -12.39
N ASP A 312 2.35 -14.24 -11.89
CA ASP A 312 2.25 -14.73 -10.52
C ASP A 312 2.73 -13.66 -9.52
N LEU A 313 3.79 -12.91 -9.85
CA LEU A 313 4.22 -11.77 -9.05
C LEU A 313 3.11 -10.70 -8.96
N LEU A 314 2.47 -10.35 -10.09
CA LEU A 314 1.34 -9.41 -10.08
C LEU A 314 0.18 -9.90 -9.21
N PHE A 315 -0.13 -11.20 -9.27
CA PHE A 315 -1.16 -11.82 -8.45
C PHE A 315 -0.86 -11.66 -6.95
N ARG A 316 0.37 -11.94 -6.53
CA ARG A 316 0.79 -11.80 -5.12
C ARG A 316 0.67 -10.37 -4.63
N LEU A 317 1.17 -9.41 -5.42
CA LEU A 317 1.13 -7.98 -5.07
C LEU A 317 -0.30 -7.44 -4.95
N MET A 318 -1.28 -8.11 -5.56
CA MET A 318 -2.70 -7.77 -5.47
C MET A 318 -3.34 -8.29 -4.16
N LEU A 319 -2.82 -9.35 -3.55
CA LEU A 319 -3.41 -9.96 -2.35
C LEU A 319 -3.57 -8.98 -1.17
N PRO A 320 -2.55 -8.17 -0.78
CA PRO A 320 -2.70 -7.18 0.27
C PRO A 320 -3.84 -6.19 0.00
N GLN A 321 -3.98 -5.78 -1.26
CA GLN A 321 -5.03 -4.86 -1.69
C GLN A 321 -6.42 -5.47 -1.56
N LEU A 322 -6.61 -6.70 -2.07
CA LEU A 322 -7.91 -7.37 -1.99
C LEU A 322 -8.31 -7.64 -0.54
N LEU A 323 -7.36 -8.12 0.27
CA LEU A 323 -7.59 -8.37 1.69
C LEU A 323 -8.00 -7.08 2.42
N LEU A 324 -7.31 -5.96 2.16
CA LEU A 324 -7.64 -4.68 2.75
C LEU A 324 -9.04 -4.20 2.33
N ALA A 325 -9.42 -4.35 1.05
CA ALA A 325 -10.73 -3.95 0.55
C ALA A 325 -11.85 -4.78 1.22
N VAL A 326 -11.67 -6.10 1.35
CA VAL A 326 -12.61 -6.98 2.06
C VAL A 326 -12.73 -6.59 3.53
N LEU A 327 -11.60 -6.37 4.21
CA LEU A 327 -11.59 -5.94 5.61
C LEU A 327 -12.23 -4.57 5.81
N ALA A 328 -12.07 -3.64 4.86
CA ALA A 328 -12.70 -2.32 4.94
C ALA A 328 -14.22 -2.38 4.89
N VAL A 329 -14.78 -3.26 4.07
CA VAL A 329 -16.23 -3.46 3.93
C VAL A 329 -16.81 -4.25 5.10
N THR A 330 -16.04 -5.17 5.66
CA THR A 330 -16.53 -6.13 6.66
C THR A 330 -16.24 -5.73 8.10
N ASN A 331 -15.09 -5.13 8.39
CA ASN A 331 -14.58 -4.99 9.76
C ASN A 331 -14.24 -3.56 10.17
N TYR A 332 -14.07 -2.61 9.24
CA TYR A 332 -13.64 -1.24 9.56
C TYR A 332 -14.75 -0.21 9.40
N HIS A 333 -14.48 0.98 9.92
CA HIS A 333 -15.14 2.21 9.50
C HIS A 333 -14.80 2.47 8.02
N VAL A 334 -15.70 2.11 7.12
CA VAL A 334 -15.43 1.94 5.67
C VAL A 334 -14.76 3.16 5.01
N GLN A 335 -15.08 4.38 5.44
CA GLN A 335 -14.57 5.64 4.90
C GLN A 335 -13.04 5.79 4.99
N ILE A 336 -12.39 5.09 5.93
CA ILE A 336 -10.93 5.18 6.08
C ILE A 336 -10.17 4.54 4.91
N ILE A 337 -10.84 3.76 4.06
CA ILE A 337 -10.22 3.07 2.92
C ILE A 337 -9.54 4.03 1.95
N ALA A 338 -10.09 5.24 1.75
CA ALA A 338 -9.50 6.29 0.93
C ALA A 338 -8.11 6.70 1.41
N ARG A 339 -7.85 6.59 2.72
CA ARG A 339 -6.55 6.86 3.34
C ARG A 339 -5.65 5.64 3.35
N LEU A 340 -6.22 4.45 3.58
CA LEU A 340 -5.46 3.20 3.67
C LEU A 340 -4.95 2.72 2.31
N SER A 341 -5.62 3.07 1.21
CA SER A 341 -5.24 2.66 -0.14
C SER A 341 -3.95 3.31 -0.66
N SER A 342 -3.47 4.36 -0.01
CA SER A 342 -2.28 5.11 -0.45
C SER A 342 -0.99 4.30 -0.39
N GLY A 343 -0.92 3.24 0.41
CA GLY A 343 0.23 2.33 0.50
C GLY A 343 0.13 1.07 -0.37
N LEU A 344 -0.87 0.98 -1.26
CA LEU A 344 -1.08 -0.20 -2.13
C LEU A 344 -0.72 0.14 -3.58
N PRO A 345 0.27 -0.53 -4.20
CA PRO A 345 0.77 -0.11 -5.52
C PRO A 345 -0.11 -0.58 -6.70
N ILE A 346 -0.76 -1.74 -6.60
CA ILE A 346 -1.37 -2.41 -7.76
C ILE A 346 -2.49 -1.58 -8.40
N TRP A 347 -3.40 -1.02 -7.62
CA TRP A 347 -4.50 -0.25 -8.20
C TRP A 347 -4.01 0.98 -8.97
N TYR A 348 -2.92 1.64 -8.54
CA TYR A 348 -2.32 2.75 -9.28
C TYR A 348 -1.80 2.30 -10.65
N ILE A 349 -1.08 1.17 -10.67
CA ILE A 349 -0.49 0.63 -11.90
C ILE A 349 -1.57 0.22 -12.90
N VAL A 350 -2.59 -0.51 -12.45
CA VAL A 350 -3.68 -0.98 -13.30
C VAL A 350 -4.53 0.20 -13.80
N ALA A 351 -4.83 1.18 -12.93
CA ALA A 351 -5.56 2.38 -13.33
C ALA A 351 -4.75 3.22 -14.33
N ALA A 352 -3.43 3.35 -14.15
CA ALA A 352 -2.56 4.03 -15.09
C ALA A 352 -2.55 3.35 -16.47
N ALA A 353 -2.47 2.01 -16.51
CA ALA A 353 -2.55 1.25 -17.76
C ALA A 353 -3.91 1.44 -18.48
N ALA A 354 -5.01 1.45 -17.72
CA ALA A 354 -6.34 1.74 -18.27
C ALA A 354 -6.41 3.18 -18.83
N LEU A 355 -5.91 4.18 -18.10
CA LEU A 355 -5.90 5.58 -18.56
C LEU A 355 -5.11 5.75 -19.86
N VAL A 356 -3.89 5.19 -19.91
CA VAL A 356 -3.03 5.24 -21.09
C VAL A 356 -3.73 4.59 -22.29
N GLN A 357 -4.41 3.46 -22.10
CA GLN A 357 -5.19 2.84 -23.17
C GLN A 357 -6.34 3.74 -23.68
N THR A 358 -7.10 4.39 -22.78
CA THR A 358 -8.16 5.31 -23.21
C THR A 358 -7.62 6.53 -23.96
N ALA A 359 -6.39 6.97 -23.65
CA ALA A 359 -5.75 8.06 -24.35
C ALA A 359 -5.31 7.63 -25.75
N THR A 360 -4.60 6.50 -25.88
CA THR A 360 -4.12 5.98 -27.17
C THR A 360 -5.25 5.63 -28.13
N THR A 361 -6.34 5.02 -27.63
CA THR A 361 -7.54 4.72 -28.45
C THR A 361 -8.24 6.00 -28.91
N GLY A 362 -8.30 7.03 -28.06
CA GLY A 362 -8.86 8.34 -28.41
C GLY A 362 -8.10 9.06 -29.52
N THR A 363 -6.76 9.06 -29.47
CA THR A 363 -5.91 9.68 -30.50
C THR A 363 -6.10 9.00 -31.86
N LYS A 364 -6.06 7.65 -31.89
CA LYS A 364 -6.28 6.88 -33.13
C LYS A 364 -7.67 7.08 -33.72
N ALA A 365 -8.70 7.22 -32.89
CA ALA A 365 -10.06 7.50 -33.33
C ALA A 365 -10.19 8.92 -33.94
N SER A 366 -9.40 9.89 -33.49
CA SER A 366 -9.35 11.24 -34.07
C SER A 366 -8.62 11.24 -35.42
N GLU A 367 -7.45 10.60 -35.50
CA GLU A 367 -6.66 10.49 -36.73
C GLU A 367 -7.38 9.71 -37.84
N SER A 368 -8.10 8.64 -37.47
CA SER A 368 -8.92 7.86 -38.42
C SER A 368 -10.22 8.54 -38.85
N LYS A 369 -10.65 9.63 -38.20
CA LYS A 369 -11.73 10.50 -38.68
C LYS A 369 -11.24 11.49 -39.74
N GLU A 370 -9.96 11.86 -39.71
CA GLU A 370 -9.31 12.66 -40.77
C GLU A 370 -8.92 11.82 -41.99
N SER A 371 -8.67 10.52 -41.81
CA SER A 371 -8.32 9.58 -42.88
C SER A 371 -9.40 8.49 -43.05
N SER A 372 -10.46 8.77 -43.81
CA SER A 372 -11.43 7.73 -44.26
C SER A 372 -10.93 7.12 -45.57
N LYS A 373 -11.01 5.84 -45.91
CA LYS A 373 -11.76 4.65 -45.49
C LYS A 373 -10.83 3.44 -45.64
N LEU A 374 -11.02 2.38 -44.83
CA LEU A 374 -10.54 0.98 -44.99
C LEU A 374 -9.95 0.41 -43.67
N ASN A 375 -10.75 0.30 -42.60
CA ASN A 375 -10.53 -0.73 -41.57
C ASN A 375 -11.71 -0.77 -40.57
N GLU A 376 -12.78 -1.47 -40.92
CA GLU A 376 -13.91 -1.70 -40.00
C GLU A 376 -13.56 -2.69 -38.88
N GLY A 377 -12.68 -3.67 -39.16
CA GLY A 377 -12.25 -4.65 -38.15
C GLY A 377 -11.36 -4.07 -37.03
N GLY A 378 -10.52 -3.09 -37.34
CA GLY A 378 -9.68 -2.40 -36.35
C GLY A 378 -10.48 -1.47 -35.42
N LYS A 379 -11.51 -0.81 -35.94
CA LYS A 379 -12.39 0.08 -35.17
C LYS A 379 -13.16 -0.65 -34.08
N ALA A 380 -13.76 -1.81 -34.40
CA ALA A 380 -14.53 -2.57 -33.41
C ALA A 380 -13.67 -3.08 -32.24
N ALA A 381 -12.42 -3.48 -32.51
CA ALA A 381 -11.49 -3.92 -31.48
C ALA A 381 -11.02 -2.75 -30.58
N ASP A 382 -10.70 -1.59 -31.18
CA ASP A 382 -10.30 -0.40 -30.44
C ASP A 382 -11.46 0.18 -29.60
N GLU A 383 -12.70 0.11 -30.09
CA GLU A 383 -13.90 0.49 -29.35
C GLU A 383 -14.16 -0.44 -28.15
N ALA A 384 -14.01 -1.75 -28.33
CA ALA A 384 -14.15 -2.72 -27.23
C ALA A 384 -13.09 -2.50 -26.14
N LEU A 385 -11.84 -2.25 -26.53
CA LEU A 385 -10.74 -1.93 -25.61
C LEU A 385 -10.97 -0.61 -24.85
N SER A 386 -11.48 0.41 -25.54
CA SER A 386 -11.83 1.70 -24.92
C SER A 386 -12.99 1.56 -23.94
N ALA A 387 -14.00 0.76 -24.29
CA ALA A 387 -15.13 0.45 -23.42
C ALA A 387 -14.69 -0.29 -22.15
N GLU A 388 -13.77 -1.25 -22.25
CA GLU A 388 -13.24 -1.98 -21.10
C GLU A 388 -12.51 -1.06 -20.11
N ALA A 389 -11.75 -0.08 -20.61
CA ALA A 389 -10.99 0.88 -19.79
C ALA A 389 -11.81 2.09 -19.33
N SER A 390 -13.06 2.24 -19.79
CA SER A 390 -13.88 3.45 -19.57
C SER A 390 -14.14 3.80 -18.09
N TRP A 391 -14.13 2.80 -17.20
CA TRP A 391 -14.39 2.97 -15.76
C TRP A 391 -13.37 3.87 -15.05
N VAL A 392 -12.16 4.02 -15.59
CA VAL A 392 -11.07 4.70 -14.88
C VAL A 392 -11.24 6.22 -14.85
N ARG A 393 -11.78 6.82 -15.91
CA ARG A 393 -11.97 8.28 -16.02
C ARG A 393 -12.90 8.84 -14.94
N PRO A 394 -14.11 8.30 -14.69
CA PRO A 394 -14.98 8.80 -13.63
C PRO A 394 -14.35 8.59 -12.24
N ALA A 395 -13.63 7.49 -12.02
CA ALA A 395 -12.95 7.25 -10.75
C ALA A 395 -11.87 8.30 -10.46
N VAL A 396 -11.02 8.62 -11.45
CA VAL A 396 -9.98 9.65 -11.31
C VAL A 396 -10.59 11.03 -11.09
N ARG A 397 -11.65 11.38 -11.84
CA ARG A 397 -12.38 12.65 -11.64
C ARG A 397 -12.93 12.77 -10.23
N PHE A 398 -13.50 11.68 -9.70
CA PHE A 398 -13.96 11.65 -8.31
C PHE A 398 -12.81 11.88 -7.34
N PHE A 399 -11.67 11.20 -7.49
CA PHE A 399 -10.51 11.39 -6.60
C PHE A 399 -9.97 12.83 -6.62
N LEU A 400 -9.90 13.46 -7.80
CA LEU A 400 -9.49 14.87 -7.92
C LEU A 400 -10.48 15.81 -7.23
N GLY A 401 -11.79 15.63 -7.48
CA GLY A 401 -12.81 16.43 -6.81
C GLY A 401 -12.82 16.24 -5.29
N TYR A 402 -12.65 14.99 -4.84
CA TYR A 402 -12.64 14.65 -3.42
C TYR A 402 -11.44 15.25 -2.68
N GLN A 403 -10.28 15.38 -3.31
CA GLN A 403 -9.14 16.07 -2.70
C GLN A 403 -9.42 17.55 -2.41
N VAL A 404 -10.11 18.25 -3.32
CA VAL A 404 -10.51 19.66 -3.09
C VAL A 404 -11.45 19.75 -1.90
N VAL A 405 -12.44 18.85 -1.84
CA VAL A 405 -13.38 18.77 -0.71
C VAL A 405 -12.62 18.48 0.60
N GLN A 406 -11.70 17.52 0.60
CA GLN A 406 -10.87 17.22 1.77
C GLN A 406 -10.04 18.43 2.20
N ALA A 407 -9.42 19.15 1.29
CA ALA A 407 -8.60 20.32 1.61
C ALA A 407 -9.44 21.43 2.29
N VAL A 408 -10.63 21.71 1.76
CA VAL A 408 -11.55 22.70 2.32
C VAL A 408 -12.04 22.26 3.70
N LEU A 409 -12.51 21.01 3.83
CA LEU A 409 -13.00 20.49 5.11
C LEU A 409 -11.88 20.40 6.16
N TYR A 410 -10.67 20.03 5.76
CA TYR A 410 -9.52 19.97 6.65
C TYR A 410 -9.13 21.34 7.19
N GLY A 411 -9.18 22.38 6.34
CA GLY A 411 -8.99 23.76 6.75
C GLY A 411 -10.13 24.27 7.64
N GLY A 412 -11.38 23.91 7.34
CA GLY A 412 -12.57 24.32 8.09
C GLY A 412 -12.79 23.63 9.44
N PHE A 413 -12.21 22.45 9.65
CA PHE A 413 -12.21 21.71 10.92
C PHE A 413 -11.05 22.09 11.86
N LEU A 414 -10.32 23.17 11.57
CA LEU A 414 -9.49 23.81 12.58
C LEU A 414 -10.44 24.36 13.66
N PRO A 415 -10.34 23.94 14.94
CA PRO A 415 -11.03 24.69 15.99
C PRO A 415 -10.56 26.15 15.92
N PRO A 416 -11.44 27.13 16.20
CA PRO A 416 -10.99 28.50 16.38
C PRO A 416 -9.86 28.49 17.42
N ALA A 417 -8.79 29.21 17.09
CA ALA A 417 -7.51 29.23 17.80
C ALA A 417 -7.67 29.54 19.30
#